data_AF-A0A7C8A8W4-F1
#
_entry.id   AF-A0A7C8A8W4-F1
#
_cell.length_a   1.000
_cell.length_b   1.000
_cell.length_c   1.000
_cell.angle_alpha   90.00
_cell.angle_beta   90.00
_cell.angle_gamma   90.00
#
_symmetry.space_group_name_H-M   'P 1'
#
loop_
_entity.id
_entity.type
_entity.pdbx_description
1 polymer ?
#
loop_
_entity_poly.entity_id
_entity_poly.type
_entity_poly.pdbx_seq_one_letter_code
_entity_poly.pdbx_strand_id
1 'polypeptide(L)' 'MRITTKMIYDKTLFDMQTNVKQIWQWHEQLSTGQKINRPSDNSSAMTRIIGYKDRLNEIEQYKRTIATTTINLNATNTAL' A
#
# COMPACT_ATOMS: atom_id res chain seq x y z
N MET A 1 -0.58 -34.99 30.96
CA MET A 1 0.00 -34.88 29.59
C MET A 1 1.52 -34.91 29.71
N ARG A 2 2.23 -35.65 28.86
CA ARG A 2 3.71 -35.73 28.87
C ARG A 2 4.26 -34.89 27.71
N ILE A 3 5.13 -33.93 28.02
CA ILE A 3 5.87 -33.16 27.01
C ILE A 3 7.09 -34.00 26.63
N THR A 4 7.27 -34.28 25.34
CA THR A 4 8.43 -35.00 24.83
C THR A 4 9.44 -34.02 24.26
N THR A 5 10.72 -34.40 24.21
CA THR A 5 11.78 -33.59 23.60
C THR A 5 11.45 -33.26 22.14
N LYS A 6 10.82 -34.19 21.42
CA LYS A 6 10.33 -33.96 20.06
C LYS A 6 9.30 -32.82 19.97
N MET A 7 8.35 -32.75 20.92
CA MET A 7 7.39 -31.64 20.98
C MET A 7 8.06 -30.29 21.24
N ILE A 8 9.14 -30.26 22.03
CA ILE A 8 9.93 -29.03 22.26
C ILE A 8 10.61 -28.60 20.96
N TYR A 9 11.29 -29.52 20.28
CA TYR A 9 11.94 -29.21 19.00
C TYR A 9 10.94 -28.75 17.94
N ASP A 10 9.84 -29.46 17.76
CA ASP A 10 8.81 -29.11 16.79
C ASP A 10 8.22 -27.72 17.09
N LYS A 11 7.99 -27.39 18.37
CA LYS A 11 7.55 -26.05 18.78
C LYS A 11 8.59 -24.97 18.52
N THR A 12 9.86 -25.22 18.86
CA THR A 12 10.93 -24.24 18.60
C THR A 12 11.12 -23.96 17.11
N LEU A 13 11.01 -24.99 16.26
CA LEU A 13 11.07 -24.84 14.81
C LEU A 13 9.89 -24.03 14.28
N PHE A 14 8.68 -24.30 14.78
CA PHE A 14 7.48 -23.52 14.43
C PHE A 14 7.62 -22.05 14.84
N ASP A 15 8.12 -21.80 16.05
CA ASP A 15 8.34 -20.44 16.56
C ASP A 15 9.41 -19.71 15.73
N MET A 16 10.51 -20.40 15.36
CA MET A 16 11.52 -19.85 14.44
C MET A 16 10.95 -19.51 13.07
N GLN A 17 10.18 -20.40 12.46
CA GLN A 17 9.53 -20.15 11.16
C GLN A 17 8.58 -18.95 11.23
N THR A 18 7.83 -18.83 12.33
CA THR A 18 6.93 -17.70 12.57
C THR A 18 7.72 -16.39 12.70
N ASN A 19 8.83 -16.40 13.43
CA ASN A 19 9.70 -15.22 13.59
C ASN A 19 10.33 -14.79 12.26
N VAL A 20 10.83 -15.74 11.46
CA VAL A 20 11.38 -15.44 10.13
C VAL A 20 10.32 -14.79 9.25
N LYS A 21 9.08 -15.29 9.26
CA LYS A 21 7.97 -14.68 8.51
C LYS A 21 7.70 -13.24 8.94
N GLN A 22 7.72 -12.94 10.24
CA GLN A 22 7.53 -11.58 10.75
C GLN A 22 8.66 -10.63 10.33
N ILE A 23 9.91 -11.10 10.36
CA ILE A 23 11.08 -10.32 9.92
C ILE A 23 10.93 -9.94 8.44
N TRP A 24 10.51 -10.87 7.59
CA TRP A 24 10.27 -10.58 6.17
C TRP A 24 9.18 -9.52 5.96
N GLN A 25 8.09 -9.58 6.74
CA GLN A 25 7.05 -8.56 6.68
C GLN A 25 7.55 -7.18 7.10
N TRP A 26 8.35 -7.10 8.16
CA TRP A 26 8.96 -5.84 8.58
C TRP A 26 9.97 -5.31 7.57
N HIS A 27 10.78 -6.18 6.97
CA HIS A 27 11.69 -5.80 5.90
C HIS A 27 10.94 -5.24 4.69
N GLU A 28 9.80 -5.83 4.31
CA GLU A 28 8.94 -5.30 3.25
C GLU A 28 8.39 -3.90 3.60
N GLN A 29 7.91 -3.70 4.84
CA GLN A 29 7.43 -2.40 5.31
C GLN A 29 8.54 -1.34 5.34
N LEU A 30 9.76 -1.70 5.75
CA LEU A 30 10.91 -0.82 5.76
C LEU A 30 11.36 -0.45 4.35
N SER A 31 11.42 -1.43 3.44
CA SER A 31 11.85 -1.21 2.06
C SER A 31 10.87 -0.35 1.26
N THR A 32 9.56 -0.46 1.53
CA THR A 32 8.51 0.31 0.86
C THR A 32 8.21 1.64 1.55
N GLY A 33 8.59 1.78 2.82
CA GLY A 33 8.18 2.88 3.71
C GLY A 33 6.67 2.90 3.99
N GLN A 34 5.94 1.86 3.57
CA GLN A 34 4.49 1.79 3.67
C GLN A 34 4.09 0.76 4.73
N LYS A 35 3.20 1.18 5.63
CA LYS A 35 2.67 0.32 6.69
C LYS A 35 1.77 -0.80 6.14
N ILE A 36 1.10 -0.55 5.01
CA ILE A 36 0.18 -1.49 4.37
C ILE A 36 0.61 -1.61 2.92
N ASN A 37 1.16 -2.77 2.56
CA ASN A 37 1.63 -3.05 1.21
C ASN A 37 0.65 -3.92 0.43
N ARG A 38 -0.03 -4.83 1.14
CA ARG A 38 -0.93 -5.80 0.53
C ARG A 38 -2.32 -5.69 1.14
N PRO A 39 -3.39 -5.91 0.35
CA PRO A 39 -4.75 -6.02 0.90
C PRO A 39 -4.88 -7.12 1.96
N SER A 40 -4.03 -8.15 1.92
CA SER A 40 -3.97 -9.22 2.92
C SER A 40 -3.54 -8.75 4.31
N ASP A 41 -2.79 -7.65 4.41
CA ASP A 41 -2.28 -7.15 5.70
C ASP A 41 -3.39 -6.45 6.48
N ASN A 42 -4.22 -5.66 5.77
CA ASN A 42 -5.46 -5.07 6.30
C ASN A 42 -6.39 -4.65 5.17
N SER A 43 -7.41 -5.46 4.91
CA SER A 43 -8.39 -5.19 3.83
C SER A 43 -9.17 -3.89 4.07
N SER A 44 -9.61 -3.63 5.30
CA SER A 44 -10.41 -2.45 5.64
C SER A 44 -9.66 -1.13 5.45
N ALA A 45 -8.38 -1.09 5.85
CA ALA A 45 -7.54 0.08 5.67
C ALA A 45 -7.13 0.24 4.21
N MET A 46 -6.86 -0.86 3.50
CA MET A 46 -6.52 -0.83 2.08
C MET A 46 -7.67 -0.29 1.23
N THR A 47 -8.93 -0.67 1.48
CA THR A 47 -10.09 -0.08 0.77
C THR A 47 -10.15 1.43 0.92
N ARG A 48 -9.86 1.97 2.11
CA ARG A 48 -9.81 3.41 2.34
C ARG A 48 -8.66 4.06 1.58
N ILE A 49 -7.48 3.45 1.60
CA ILE A 49 -6.30 3.94 0.87
C ILE A 49 -6.58 3.99 -0.63
N ILE A 50 -7.19 2.95 -1.20
CA ILE A 50 -7.59 2.92 -2.61
C ILE A 50 -8.58 4.05 -2.90
N GLY A 51 -9.63 4.20 -2.09
CA GLY A 51 -10.59 5.30 -2.27
C GLY A 51 -9.96 6.69 -2.18
N TYR A 52 -8.94 6.89 -1.33
CA TYR A 52 -8.19 8.14 -1.30
C TYR A 52 -7.31 8.33 -2.54
N LYS A 53 -6.66 7.28 -3.04
CA LYS A 53 -5.89 7.33 -4.30
C LYS A 53 -6.79 7.69 -5.48
N ASP A 54 -7.98 7.12 -5.55
CA ASP A 54 -8.94 7.41 -6.63
C ASP A 54 -9.37 8.88 -6.60
N ARG A 55 -9.70 9.42 -5.42
CA ARG A 55 -10.01 10.85 -5.25
C ARG A 55 -8.86 11.76 -5.62
N LEU A 56 -7.62 11.40 -5.26
CA LEU A 56 -6.43 12.16 -5.66
C LEU A 56 -6.26 12.18 -7.18
N ASN A 57 -6.44 11.03 -7.83
CA ASN A 57 -6.37 10.92 -9.29
C ASN A 57 -7.43 11.79 -9.97
N GLU A 58 -8.66 11.80 -9.45
CA GLU A 58 -9.75 12.63 -9.93
C GLU A 58 -9.42 14.13 -9.82
N ILE A 59 -8.88 14.56 -8.67
CA ILE A 59 -8.44 15.95 -8.47
C ILE A 59 -7.33 16.34 -9.44
N GLU A 60 -6.34 15.46 -9.65
CA GLU A 60 -5.26 15.71 -10.62
C GLU A 60 -5.78 15.74 -12.07
N GLN A 61 -6.82 14.96 -12.39
CA GLN A 61 -7.51 15.07 -13.66
C GLN A 61 -8.22 16.42 -13.80
N TYR A 62 -8.94 16.89 -12.78
CA TYR A 62 -9.59 18.21 -12.82
C TYR A 62 -8.58 19.33 -13.02
N LYS A 63 -7.43 19.31 -12.32
CA LYS A 63 -6.36 20.29 -12.53
C LYS A 63 -5.84 20.29 -13.96
N ARG A 64 -5.63 19.11 -14.55
CA ARG A 64 -5.20 18.97 -15.95
C ARG A 64 -6.24 19.53 -16.92
N THR A 65 -7.51 19.20 -16.74
CA THR A 65 -8.59 19.73 -17.58
C THR A 65 -8.69 21.26 -17.49
N ILE A 66 -8.57 21.82 -16.29
CA ILE A 66 -8.55 23.28 -16.09
C ILE A 66 -7.35 23.90 -16.83
N ALA A 67 -6.15 23.34 -16.67
CA ALA A 67 -4.95 23.83 -17.35
C ALA A 67 -5.10 23.80 -18.88
N THR A 68 -5.59 22.70 -19.45
CA THR A 68 -5.87 22.58 -20.89
C THR A 68 -6.91 23.60 -21.36
N THR A 69 -7.97 23.82 -20.57
CA THR A 69 -9.01 24.81 -20.90
C THR A 69 -8.43 26.22 -20.93
N THR A 70 -7.62 26.59 -19.94
CA THR A 70 -6.93 27.90 -19.92
C THR A 70 -6.01 28.09 -21.12
N ILE A 71 -5.26 27.04 -21.51
CA ILE A 71 -4.41 27.08 -22.71
C ILE A 71 -5.25 27.34 -23.97
N ASN A 72 -6.38 26.64 -24.11
CA ASN A 72 -7.27 26.82 -25.26
C ASN A 72 -7.90 28.22 -25.30
N LEU A 73 -8.29 28.77 -24.14
CA LEU A 73 -8.82 30.13 -24.03
C LEU A 73 -7.76 31.17 -24.46
N ASN A 74 -6.52 31.03 -23.98
CA ASN A 74 -5.43 31.92 -24.37
C ASN A 74 -5.09 31.82 -25.85
N ALA A 75 -5.07 30.60 -26.42
CA ALA A 75 -4.86 30.39 -27.85
C ALA A 75 -5.96 31.05 -28.68
N THR A 76 -7.22 30.93 -28.25
CA THR A 76 -8.37 31.59 -28.90
C THR A 76 -8.23 33.12 -28.83
N ASN A 77 -7.85 33.66 -27.67
CA ASN A 77 -7.66 35.10 -27.48
C ASN A 77 -6.44 35.67 -28.22
N THR A 78 -5.44 34.84 -28.55
CA THR A 78 -4.27 35.26 -29.35
C THR A 78 -4.55 35.18 -30.85
N ALA A 79 -5.50 34.34 -31.26
CA ALA A 79 -5.91 34.18 -32.66
C ALA A 79 -6.95 35.21 -33.13
N LEU A 80 -7.63 35.88 -32.18
CA LEU A 80 -8.51 37.03 -32.39
C LEU A 80 -7.74 38.35 -32.34
#